data_AF-A0A2V9Y9J5-F1
#
_entry.id   AF-A0A2V9Y9J5-F1
#
_cell.length_a   1.000
_cell.length_b   1.000
_cell.length_c   1.000
_cell.angle_alpha   90.00
_cell.angle_beta   90.00
_cell.angle_gamma   90.00
#
_symmetry.space_group_name_H-M   'P 1'
#
loop_
_entity.id
_entity.type
_entity.pdbx_description
1 polymer ?
#
loop_
_entity_poly.entity_id
_entity_poly.type
_entity_poly.pdbx_seq_one_letter_code
_entity_poly.pdbx_strand_id
1 'polypeptide(L)'
;MTAAIVPFVTAASLPVRSREREWSPGENPDLWLYRDRTVALLRRYSRLSIEAGRLPSLLGREFFRTHVTSYHMSTFEDVAIFVRDMERSLEQLDEFGQELIAKLVFLDHTQDEAAALLGCGRRTVGRRYPDTLDQLSEILLAGGLLKPMPEPKPAPAGDLSRG
;
A
#
# COMPACT_ATOMS: atom_id res chain seq x y z
N MET A 1 57.07 -20.83 -28.29
CA MET A 1 56.16 -19.77 -28.76
C MET A 1 54.92 -19.82 -27.89
N THR A 2 54.72 -18.78 -27.08
CA THR A 2 53.80 -18.74 -25.93
C THR A 2 52.43 -18.22 -26.37
N ALA A 3 51.36 -19.01 -26.19
CA ALA A 3 50.00 -18.61 -26.54
C ALA A 3 49.41 -17.72 -25.43
N ALA A 4 48.93 -16.53 -25.80
CA ALA A 4 48.30 -15.57 -24.91
C ALA A 4 46.87 -16.01 -24.57
N ILE A 5 46.58 -16.12 -23.28
CA ILE A 5 45.23 -16.27 -22.73
C ILE A 5 44.62 -14.88 -22.66
N VAL A 6 43.57 -14.62 -23.42
CA VAL A 6 42.71 -13.45 -23.25
C VAL A 6 41.55 -13.87 -22.34
N PRO A 7 41.36 -13.29 -21.15
CA PRO A 7 40.14 -13.51 -20.39
C PRO A 7 39.03 -12.72 -21.06
N PHE A 8 38.05 -13.43 -21.64
CA PHE A 8 36.81 -12.85 -22.09
C PHE A 8 36.04 -12.35 -20.86
N VAL A 9 35.94 -11.03 -20.76
CA VAL A 9 35.21 -10.31 -19.71
C VAL A 9 33.76 -10.77 -19.72
N THR A 10 33.37 -11.55 -18.70
CA THR A 10 31.96 -11.80 -18.42
C THR A 10 31.39 -10.49 -17.89
N ALA A 11 30.49 -9.87 -18.65
CA ALA A 11 29.64 -8.82 -18.15
C ALA A 11 28.84 -9.41 -16.98
N ALA A 12 29.31 -9.15 -15.76
CA ALA A 12 28.53 -9.38 -14.56
C ALA A 12 27.26 -8.55 -14.72
N SER A 13 26.15 -9.21 -15.05
CA SER A 13 24.82 -8.72 -14.72
C SER A 13 24.85 -8.45 -13.22
N LEU A 14 25.01 -7.18 -12.84
CA LEU A 14 24.80 -6.78 -11.46
C LEU A 14 23.36 -7.22 -11.13
N PRO A 15 23.14 -8.01 -10.07
CA PRO A 15 21.79 -8.16 -9.59
C PRO A 15 21.37 -6.74 -9.22
N VAL A 16 20.34 -6.21 -9.89
CA VAL A 16 19.54 -5.12 -9.34
C VAL A 16 18.91 -5.71 -8.09
N ARG A 17 19.69 -5.73 -7.02
CA ARG A 17 19.29 -6.10 -5.68
C ARG A 17 18.44 -4.93 -5.25
N SER A 18 17.15 -4.97 -5.60
CA SER A 18 16.12 -4.20 -4.93
C SER A 18 16.42 -4.36 -3.46
N ARG A 19 16.92 -3.30 -2.82
CA ARG A 19 17.01 -3.27 -1.37
C ARG A 19 15.58 -3.54 -0.92
N GLU A 20 15.30 -4.75 -0.47
CA GLU A 20 14.13 -5.02 0.37
C GLU A 20 14.35 -4.12 1.58
N ARG A 21 13.85 -2.90 1.49
CA ARG A 21 13.91 -1.92 2.56
C ARG A 21 12.99 -2.52 3.60
N GLU A 22 13.57 -3.20 4.58
CA GLU A 22 12.81 -3.83 5.65
C GLU A 22 12.06 -2.71 6.38
N TRP A 23 10.75 -2.65 6.14
CA TRP A 23 9.93 -1.57 6.64
C TRP A 23 9.94 -1.59 8.17
N SER A 24 10.26 -0.45 8.76
CA SER A 24 10.38 -0.29 10.21
C SER A 24 9.26 0.62 10.73
N PRO A 25 8.39 0.12 11.64
CA PRO A 25 7.35 0.94 12.23
C PRO A 25 7.92 2.20 12.89
N GLY A 26 7.38 3.38 12.55
CA GLY A 26 7.76 4.65 13.16
C GLY A 26 8.93 5.41 12.50
N GLU A 27 9.47 4.96 11.37
CA GLU A 27 10.49 5.72 10.61
C GLU A 27 9.96 7.10 10.17
N ASN A 28 8.67 7.17 9.80
CA ASN A 28 7.99 8.42 9.50
C ASN A 28 6.79 8.62 10.44
N PRO A 29 6.88 9.56 11.41
CA PRO A 29 5.84 9.78 12.40
C PRO A 29 4.58 10.43 11.84
N ASP A 30 4.57 10.89 10.58
CA ASP A 30 3.43 11.55 9.96
C ASP A 30 2.52 10.58 9.18
N LEU A 31 2.90 9.29 9.06
CA LEU A 31 2.14 8.30 8.30
C LEU A 31 0.72 8.08 8.82
N TRP A 32 0.48 8.28 10.12
CA TRP A 32 -0.86 8.16 10.70
C TRP A 32 -1.88 9.11 10.08
N LEU A 33 -1.45 10.24 9.53
CA LEU A 33 -2.30 11.23 8.85
C LEU A 33 -2.83 10.72 7.50
N TYR A 34 -2.20 9.69 6.93
CA TYR A 34 -2.62 9.09 5.66
C TYR A 34 -3.60 7.93 5.83
N ARG A 35 -3.74 7.35 7.03
CA ARG A 35 -4.54 6.13 7.28
C ARG A 35 -5.95 6.20 6.69
N ASP A 36 -6.68 7.29 6.93
CA ASP A 36 -8.05 7.46 6.41
C ASP A 36 -8.07 7.55 4.88
N ARG A 37 -7.08 8.22 4.27
CA ARG A 37 -6.93 8.32 2.81
C ARG A 37 -6.60 6.97 2.20
N THR A 38 -5.75 6.19 2.87
CA THR A 38 -5.38 4.83 2.47
C THR A 38 -6.60 3.91 2.49
N VAL A 39 -7.40 3.94 3.57
CA VAL A 39 -8.66 3.17 3.65
C VAL A 39 -9.65 3.60 2.57
N ALA A 40 -9.80 4.91 2.33
CA ALA A 40 -10.65 5.41 1.25
C ALA A 40 -10.19 4.93 -0.13
N LEU A 41 -8.87 4.92 -0.37
CA LEU A 41 -8.28 4.46 -1.63
C LEU A 41 -8.48 2.95 -1.82
N LEU A 42 -8.33 2.15 -0.76
CA LEU A 42 -8.61 0.71 -0.76
C LEU A 42 -10.09 0.41 -1.06
N ARG A 43 -11.02 1.18 -0.47
CA ARG A 43 -12.45 1.05 -0.77
C ARG A 43 -12.77 1.43 -2.21
N ARG A 44 -12.09 2.45 -2.76
CA ARG A 44 -12.19 2.80 -4.18
C ARG A 44 -11.66 1.68 -5.06
N TYR A 45 -10.51 1.10 -4.72
CA TYR A 45 -9.95 -0.08 -5.39
C TYR A 45 -10.93 -1.24 -5.42
N SER A 46 -11.51 -1.62 -4.27
CA SER A 46 -12.48 -2.71 -4.21
C SER A 46 -13.66 -2.51 -5.17
N ARG A 47 -14.20 -1.29 -5.26
CA ARG A 47 -15.29 -0.95 -6.20
C ARG A 47 -14.84 -1.04 -7.66
N LEU A 48 -13.72 -0.43 -7.99
CA LEU A 48 -13.20 -0.39 -9.36
C LEU A 48 -12.77 -1.77 -9.88
N SER A 49 -12.23 -2.63 -9.01
CA SER A 49 -11.89 -4.01 -9.39
C SER A 49 -13.13 -4.79 -9.83
N ILE A 50 -14.24 -4.65 -9.10
CA ILE A 50 -15.53 -5.29 -9.45
C ILE A 50 -16.03 -4.76 -10.81
N GLU A 51 -15.99 -3.44 -11.03
CA GLU A 51 -16.40 -2.83 -12.30
C GLU A 51 -15.53 -3.29 -13.49
N ALA A 52 -14.23 -3.51 -13.25
CA ALA A 52 -13.31 -4.05 -14.25
C ALA A 52 -13.45 -5.57 -14.49
N GLY A 53 -14.37 -6.24 -13.80
CA GLY A 53 -14.58 -7.69 -13.89
C GLY A 53 -13.46 -8.52 -13.26
N ARG A 54 -12.65 -7.92 -12.38
CA ARG A 54 -11.57 -8.60 -11.64
C ARG A 54 -11.91 -8.66 -10.16
N LEU A 55 -11.79 -9.85 -9.57
CA LEU A 55 -11.74 -9.95 -8.11
C LEU A 55 -10.36 -9.45 -7.65
N PRO A 56 -10.29 -8.58 -6.63
CA PRO A 56 -9.02 -8.27 -5.98
C PRO A 56 -8.24 -9.55 -5.69
N SER A 57 -7.00 -9.64 -6.18
CA SER A 57 -6.16 -10.84 -6.07
C SER A 57 -6.01 -11.31 -4.62
N LEU A 58 -6.01 -10.36 -3.70
CA LEU A 58 -5.97 -10.52 -2.25
C LEU A 58 -7.14 -11.31 -1.66
N LEU A 59 -8.27 -11.39 -2.38
CA LEU A 59 -9.49 -12.05 -1.90
C LEU A 59 -9.67 -13.47 -2.42
N GLY A 60 -8.82 -13.95 -3.35
CA GLY A 60 -8.67 -15.35 -3.75
C GLY A 60 -9.96 -16.21 -3.89
N ARG A 61 -10.51 -16.67 -2.75
CA ARG A 61 -11.67 -17.58 -2.61
C ARG A 61 -12.78 -17.08 -1.67
N GLU A 62 -12.69 -15.88 -1.11
CA GLU A 62 -13.65 -15.38 -0.12
C GLU A 62 -14.77 -14.54 -0.76
N PHE A 63 -16.01 -14.82 -0.37
CA PHE A 63 -17.22 -14.17 -0.91
C PHE A 63 -17.38 -12.76 -0.31
N PHE A 64 -17.58 -11.77 -1.19
CA PHE A 64 -17.78 -10.36 -0.83
C PHE A 64 -19.05 -10.11 -0.01
N ARG A 65 -18.93 -9.26 1.02
CA ARG A 65 -20.06 -8.57 1.66
C ARG A 65 -19.91 -7.06 1.41
N THR A 66 -20.24 -6.58 0.22
CA THR A 66 -20.17 -5.12 -0.06
C THR A 66 -21.34 -4.65 -0.92
N HIS A 67 -21.95 -3.54 -0.54
CA HIS A 67 -23.07 -2.90 -1.25
C HIS A 67 -22.52 -1.90 -2.28
N VAL A 68 -22.84 -2.09 -3.56
CA VAL A 68 -22.32 -1.28 -4.68
C VAL A 68 -23.35 -0.22 -5.09
N THR A 69 -22.95 1.05 -5.02
CA THR A 69 -23.64 2.19 -5.63
C THR A 69 -22.85 2.58 -6.88
N SER A 70 -23.46 2.55 -8.06
CA SER A 70 -22.79 2.84 -9.35
C SER A 70 -22.37 4.32 -9.46
N TYR A 71 -21.19 4.59 -10.06
CA TYR A 71 -20.73 5.94 -10.40
C TYR A 71 -19.94 5.95 -11.73
N HIS A 72 -19.92 7.12 -12.39
CA HIS A 72 -19.40 7.32 -13.75
C HIS A 72 -17.86 7.27 -13.85
N MET A 73 -17.34 6.65 -14.92
CA MET A 73 -15.95 6.20 -15.07
C MET A 73 -14.95 7.28 -15.56
N SER A 74 -13.71 7.19 -15.07
CA SER A 74 -12.48 7.54 -15.81
C SER A 74 -12.27 6.57 -16.99
N THR A 75 -11.32 6.80 -17.90
CA THR A 75 -11.11 5.85 -19.02
C THR A 75 -10.79 4.44 -18.49
N PHE A 76 -11.16 3.40 -19.25
CA PHE A 76 -10.92 2.01 -18.86
C PHE A 76 -9.43 1.71 -18.59
N GLU A 77 -8.55 2.32 -19.38
CA GLU A 77 -7.10 2.20 -19.23
C GLU A 77 -6.61 2.73 -17.87
N ASP A 78 -7.11 3.90 -17.44
CA ASP A 78 -6.78 4.47 -16.14
C ASP A 78 -7.24 3.57 -14.98
N VAL A 79 -8.42 2.94 -15.12
CA VAL A 79 -8.94 1.99 -14.13
C VAL A 79 -8.06 0.75 -14.05
N ALA A 80 -7.67 0.18 -15.21
CA ALA A 80 -6.84 -1.02 -15.26
C ALA A 80 -5.43 -0.77 -14.70
N ILE A 81 -4.83 0.39 -15.00
CA ILE A 81 -3.54 0.82 -14.44
C ILE A 81 -3.66 0.96 -12.93
N PHE A 82 -4.66 1.69 -12.44
CA PHE A 82 -4.88 1.90 -11.02
C PHE A 82 -5.05 0.58 -10.24
N VAL A 83 -5.92 -0.32 -10.74
CA VAL A 83 -6.14 -1.64 -10.12
C VAL A 83 -4.82 -2.42 -10.07
N ARG A 84 -4.04 -2.41 -11.16
CA ARG A 84 -2.78 -3.15 -11.24
C ARG A 84 -1.70 -2.58 -10.30
N ASP A 85 -1.60 -1.27 -10.19
CA ASP A 85 -0.64 -0.62 -9.31
C ASP A 85 -1.02 -0.80 -7.83
N MET A 86 -2.31 -0.81 -7.52
CA MET A 86 -2.82 -1.16 -6.20
C MET A 86 -2.53 -2.61 -5.82
N GLU A 87 -2.75 -3.57 -6.74
CA GLU A 87 -2.40 -4.98 -6.53
C GLU A 87 -0.90 -5.14 -6.21
N ARG A 88 -0.03 -4.51 -7.00
CA ARG A 88 1.42 -4.55 -6.77
C ARG A 88 1.83 -3.92 -5.43
N SER A 89 1.10 -2.90 -4.99
CA SER A 89 1.35 -2.26 -3.70
C SER A 89 0.94 -3.17 -2.54
N LEU A 90 -0.17 -3.91 -2.69
CA LEU A 90 -0.64 -4.86 -1.70
C LEU A 90 0.23 -6.12 -1.62
N GLU A 91 0.78 -6.58 -2.75
CA GLU A 91 1.73 -7.71 -2.82
C GLU A 91 3.04 -7.44 -2.05
N GLN A 92 3.36 -6.18 -1.75
CA GLN A 92 4.53 -5.79 -0.95
C GLN A 92 4.29 -5.85 0.57
N LEU A 93 3.05 -6.03 1.02
CA LEU A 93 2.75 -6.30 2.43
C LEU A 93 3.05 -7.76 2.76
N ASP A 94 3.37 -8.02 4.03
CA ASP A 94 3.45 -9.38 4.57
C ASP A 94 2.08 -10.07 4.52
N GLU A 95 2.06 -11.40 4.52
CA GLU A 95 0.82 -12.20 4.42
C GLU A 95 -0.19 -11.81 5.52
N PHE A 96 0.28 -11.51 6.72
CA PHE A 96 -0.58 -11.10 7.82
C PHE A 96 -1.18 -9.70 7.59
N GLY A 97 -0.41 -8.74 7.08
CA GLY A 97 -0.89 -7.42 6.70
C GLY A 97 -1.92 -7.50 5.57
N GLN A 98 -1.68 -8.35 4.56
CA GLN A 98 -2.63 -8.63 3.49
C GLN A 98 -3.98 -9.13 4.05
N GLU A 99 -3.97 -10.16 4.89
CA GLU A 99 -5.17 -10.70 5.52
C GLU A 99 -5.91 -9.66 6.39
N LEU A 100 -5.17 -8.82 7.14
CA LEU A 100 -5.77 -7.72 7.90
C LEU A 100 -6.55 -6.75 7.01
N ILE A 101 -5.97 -6.34 5.87
CA ILE A 101 -6.64 -5.46 4.91
C ILE A 101 -7.87 -6.16 4.31
N ALA A 102 -7.76 -7.42 3.92
CA ALA A 102 -8.89 -8.18 3.39
C ALA A 102 -10.08 -8.22 4.37
N LYS A 103 -9.82 -8.64 5.60
CA LYS A 103 -10.86 -8.85 6.61
C LYS A 103 -11.47 -7.53 7.08
N LEU A 104 -10.65 -6.53 7.40
CA LEU A 104 -11.11 -5.28 8.02
C LEU A 104 -11.60 -4.24 7.00
N VAL A 105 -11.01 -4.17 5.81
CA VAL A 105 -11.33 -3.10 4.84
C VAL A 105 -12.26 -3.58 3.72
N PHE A 106 -12.04 -4.78 3.18
CA PHE A 106 -12.84 -5.27 2.04
C PHE A 106 -14.08 -6.03 2.48
N LEU A 107 -14.00 -6.78 3.57
CA LEU A 107 -15.12 -7.55 4.11
C LEU A 107 -15.83 -6.88 5.28
N ASP A 108 -15.36 -5.68 5.69
CA ASP A 108 -15.89 -4.86 6.78
C ASP A 108 -16.09 -5.65 8.11
N HIS A 109 -15.22 -6.62 8.41
CA HIS A 109 -15.23 -7.29 9.71
C HIS A 109 -14.82 -6.35 10.83
N THR A 110 -15.35 -6.59 12.02
CA THR A 110 -14.85 -5.96 13.24
C THR A 110 -13.46 -6.49 13.61
N GLN A 111 -12.73 -5.75 14.45
CA GLN A 111 -11.42 -6.23 14.95
C GLN A 111 -11.53 -7.55 15.73
N ASP A 112 -12.64 -7.76 16.43
CA ASP A 112 -12.86 -8.99 17.20
C ASP A 112 -13.16 -10.18 16.26
N GLU A 113 -13.97 -9.98 15.21
CA GLU A 113 -14.22 -11.00 14.19
C GLU A 113 -12.95 -11.34 13.39
N ALA A 114 -12.20 -10.32 12.95
CA ALA A 114 -10.93 -10.52 12.26
C ALA A 114 -9.91 -11.26 13.14
N ALA A 115 -9.83 -10.92 14.43
CA ALA A 115 -8.98 -11.63 15.39
C ALA A 115 -9.35 -13.12 15.48
N ALA A 116 -10.65 -13.43 15.57
CA ALA A 116 -11.15 -14.80 15.61
C ALA A 116 -10.83 -15.57 14.31
N LEU A 117 -11.03 -14.94 13.15
CA LEU A 117 -10.76 -15.54 11.83
C LEU A 117 -9.26 -15.77 11.60
N LEU A 118 -8.41 -14.86 12.08
CA LEU A 118 -6.95 -14.96 11.95
C LEU A 118 -6.30 -15.79 13.07
N GLY A 119 -7.08 -16.32 14.01
CA GLY A 119 -6.57 -17.12 15.12
C GLY A 119 -5.64 -16.35 16.06
N CYS A 120 -5.80 -15.04 16.17
CA CYS A 120 -4.93 -14.18 16.99
C CYS A 120 -5.73 -13.36 18.01
N GLY A 121 -5.05 -12.75 18.98
CA GLY A 121 -5.71 -11.90 19.97
C GLY A 121 -6.09 -10.53 19.39
N ARG A 122 -7.21 -9.95 19.82
CA ARG A 122 -7.64 -8.60 19.38
C ARG A 122 -6.60 -7.51 19.66
N ARG A 123 -5.77 -7.65 20.70
CA ARG A 123 -4.63 -6.74 20.93
C ARG A 123 -3.61 -6.78 19.79
N THR A 124 -3.36 -7.95 19.22
CA THR A 124 -2.45 -8.11 18.08
C THR A 124 -3.02 -7.41 16.85
N VAL A 125 -4.30 -7.61 16.54
CA VAL A 125 -5.00 -6.91 15.45
C VAL A 125 -4.97 -5.40 15.66
N GLY A 126 -5.33 -4.91 16.85
CA GLY A 126 -5.37 -3.48 17.14
C GLY A 126 -4.00 -2.78 17.07
N ARG A 127 -2.91 -3.51 17.33
CA ARG A 127 -1.54 -3.00 17.16
C ARG A 127 -1.07 -3.11 15.71
N ARG A 128 -1.28 -4.25 15.06
CA ARG A 128 -0.76 -4.51 13.71
C ARG A 128 -1.52 -3.75 12.62
N TYR A 129 -2.82 -3.58 12.77
CA TYR A 129 -3.63 -2.89 11.75
C TYR A 129 -3.15 -1.46 11.43
N PRO A 130 -2.91 -0.56 12.42
CA PRO A 130 -2.36 0.76 12.13
C PRO A 130 -0.95 0.69 11.53
N ASP A 131 -0.09 -0.22 12.00
CA ASP A 131 1.24 -0.44 11.44
C ASP A 131 1.17 -0.84 9.96
N THR A 132 0.28 -1.79 9.62
CA THR A 132 0.03 -2.23 8.23
C THR A 132 -0.49 -1.09 7.36
N LEU A 133 -1.39 -0.24 7.88
CA LEU A 133 -1.87 0.94 7.15
C LEU A 133 -0.75 1.96 6.92
N ASP A 134 0.14 2.16 7.88
CA ASP A 134 1.28 3.07 7.75
C ASP A 134 2.27 2.54 6.70
N GLN A 135 2.61 1.25 6.76
CA GLN A 135 3.44 0.57 5.76
C GLN A 135 2.85 0.71 4.35
N LEU A 136 1.55 0.42 4.21
CA LEU A 136 0.88 0.54 2.93
C LEU A 136 0.83 2.00 2.45
N SER A 137 0.64 2.95 3.36
CA SER A 137 0.66 4.38 3.02
C SER A 137 2.02 4.80 2.47
N GLU A 138 3.11 4.32 3.05
CA GLU A 138 4.47 4.56 2.55
C GLU A 138 4.68 3.97 1.15
N ILE A 139 4.25 2.72 0.92
CA ILE A 139 4.32 2.06 -0.38
C ILE A 139 3.52 2.85 -1.43
N LEU A 140 2.31 3.29 -1.08
CA LEU A 140 1.43 4.04 -1.99
C LEU A 140 1.94 5.46 -2.27
N LEU A 141 2.61 6.10 -1.31
CA LEU A 141 3.29 7.38 -1.51
C LEU A 141 4.49 7.22 -2.45
N ALA A 142 5.31 6.18 -2.25
CA ALA A 142 6.43 5.86 -3.13
C ALA A 142 5.97 5.52 -4.56
N GLY A 143 4.82 4.85 -4.70
CA GLY A 143 4.19 4.54 -5.98
C GLY A 143 3.40 5.69 -6.62
N GLY A 144 3.26 6.84 -5.94
CA GLY A 144 2.49 8.00 -6.44
C GLY A 144 0.97 7.82 -6.45
N LEU A 145 0.46 6.74 -5.85
CA LEU A 145 -0.98 6.46 -5.71
C LEU A 145 -1.63 7.31 -4.61
N LEU A 146 -0.85 7.65 -3.57
CA LEU A 146 -1.21 8.67 -2.60
C LEU A 146 -0.45 9.97 -2.89
N LYS A 147 -1.14 11.10 -2.75
CA LYS A 147 -0.52 12.42 -2.84
C LYS A 147 0.07 12.81 -1.47
N PRO A 148 1.31 13.34 -1.42
CA PRO A 148 1.85 13.95 -0.22
C PRO A 148 0.88 15.00 0.32
N MET A 149 0.74 15.08 1.64
CA MET A 149 0.05 16.21 2.23
C MET A 149 0.79 17.50 1.91
N PRO A 150 0.07 18.61 1.69
CA PRO A 150 0.72 19.90 1.54
C PRO A 150 1.51 20.20 2.82
N GLU A 151 2.81 20.48 2.67
CA GLU A 151 3.61 20.97 3.77
C GLU A 151 2.94 22.22 4.36
N PRO A 152 2.92 22.38 5.69
CA PRO A 152 2.42 23.60 6.29
C PRO A 152 3.22 24.76 5.71
N LYS A 153 2.52 25.69 5.05
CA LYS A 153 3.11 26.91 4.50
C LYS A 153 4.02 27.53 5.57
N PRO A 154 5.31 27.79 5.30
CA PRO A 154 6.19 28.39 6.28
C PRO A 154 5.52 29.67 6.77
N ALA A 155 5.41 29.81 8.10
CA ALA A 155 4.80 30.98 8.72
C ALA A 155 5.43 32.24 8.09
N PRO A 156 4.64 33.27 7.75
CA PRO A 156 5.21 34.51 7.25
C PRO A 156 6.24 34.96 8.28
N ALA A 157 7.50 35.12 7.83
CA ALA A 157 8.58 35.60 8.69
C ALA A 157 8.07 36.87 9.37
N GLY A 158 7.77 36.73 10.67
CA GLY A 158 7.24 37.83 11.45
C GLY A 158 8.23 38.96 11.34
N ASP A 159 7.74 40.10 10.86
CA ASP A 159 8.44 41.35 10.76
C ASP A 159 8.92 41.73 12.17
N LEU A 160 10.13 41.30 12.53
CA LEU A 160 10.89 41.70 13.70
C LEU A 160 11.42 43.12 13.45
N SER A 161 10.50 44.06 13.23
CA SER A 161 10.76 45.50 13.14
C SER A 161 9.80 46.24 14.06
N ARG A 162 9.86 45.96 15.37
CA ARG A 162 9.42 46.89 16.42
C ARG A 162 10.27 46.68 17.67
N GLY A 163 11.09 47.68 17.97
CA GLY A 163 11.96 47.77 19.14
C GLY A 163 13.11 48.70 18.87
#